data_AF-U9U4G9-F1
#
_entry.id   AF-U9U4G9-F1
#
_cell.length_a   1.000
_cell.length_b   1.000
_cell.length_c   1.000
_cell.angle_alpha   90.00
_cell.angle_beta   90.00
_cell.angle_gamma   90.00
#
_symmetry.space_group_name_H-M   'P 1'
#
loop_
_entity.id
_entity.type
_entity.pdbx_description
1 polymer ?
#
loop_
_entity_poly.entity_id
_entity_poly.type
_entity_poly.pdbx_seq_one_letter_code
_entity_poly.pdbx_strand_id
1 'polypeptide(L)'
;MEIDVSSNQDELRFGSLDRAPPPDNGPEVTKQPPRFDGDMYTPRWVRGVGKSKEGLCPHCEPARWLKTKISAYWYHLNYQHGVSSITGRPFAQPTAERVNKKTGMKEALCH
;
A
#
# COMPACT_ATOMS: atom_id res chain seq x y z
N MET A 1 31.41 9.21 -17.71
CA MET A 1 30.45 8.34 -17.00
C MET A 1 29.10 8.71 -17.55
N GLU A 2 28.52 7.83 -18.37
CA GLU A 2 27.27 8.13 -19.07
C GLU A 2 26.10 7.76 -18.15
N ILE A 3 25.25 8.74 -17.89
CA ILE A 3 24.11 8.67 -16.97
C ILE A 3 22.90 8.34 -17.84
N ASP A 4 22.43 7.10 -17.77
CA ASP A 4 21.27 6.65 -18.51
C ASP A 4 20.02 6.88 -17.63
N VAL A 5 19.33 8.00 -17.85
CA VAL A 5 18.09 8.35 -17.14
C VAL A 5 16.93 7.67 -17.86
N SER A 6 16.65 6.42 -17.48
CA SER A 6 15.47 5.71 -17.96
C SER A 6 14.24 6.12 -17.14
N SER A 7 13.42 7.01 -17.71
CA SER A 7 12.13 7.40 -17.14
C SER A 7 11.16 6.22 -17.19
N ASN A 8 11.10 5.43 -16.12
CA ASN A 8 10.08 4.38 -15.96
C ASN A 8 8.80 5.04 -15.41
N GLN A 9 7.91 5.44 -16.31
CA GLN A 9 6.52 5.72 -15.98
C GLN A 9 5.80 4.39 -15.70
N ASP A 10 6.17 3.73 -14.61
CA ASP A 10 5.41 2.59 -14.11
C ASP A 10 4.27 3.18 -13.27
N GLU A 11 3.12 3.38 -13.91
CA GLU A 11 1.87 3.65 -13.21
C GLU A 11 1.63 2.47 -12.25
N LEU A 12 1.99 2.65 -10.97
CA LEU A 12 1.63 1.75 -9.89
C LEU A 12 0.12 1.48 -10.02
N ARG A 13 -0.23 0.27 -10.48
CA ARG A 13 -1.62 -0.15 -10.67
C ARG A 13 -2.26 -0.31 -9.30
N PHE A 14 -2.65 0.81 -8.71
CA PHE A 14 -3.42 0.82 -7.48
C PHE A 14 -4.79 0.22 -7.79
N GLY A 15 -5.02 -0.99 -7.30
CA GLY A 15 -6.33 -1.63 -7.38
C GLY A 15 -7.42 -0.73 -6.78
N SER A 16 -8.66 -0.90 -7.24
CA SER A 16 -9.83 -0.15 -6.77
C SER A 16 -9.92 -0.15 -5.24
N LEU A 17 -9.97 1.04 -4.63
CA LEU A 17 -10.05 1.24 -3.17
C LEU A 17 -11.29 0.61 -2.54
N ASP A 18 -12.34 0.40 -3.34
CA ASP A 18 -13.62 -0.15 -2.91
C ASP A 18 -13.80 -1.62 -3.29
N ARG A 19 -12.70 -2.37 -3.52
CA ARG A 19 -12.78 -3.82 -3.77
C ARG A 19 -13.56 -4.47 -2.61
N ALA A 20 -14.68 -5.11 -2.97
CA ALA A 20 -15.52 -5.79 -2.01
C ALA A 20 -14.73 -6.92 -1.32
N PRO A 21 -14.96 -7.17 -0.03
CA PRO A 21 -14.35 -8.29 0.66
C PRO A 21 -14.74 -9.60 -0.03
N PRO A 22 -13.81 -10.57 -0.17
CA PRO A 22 -14.16 -11.88 -0.68
C PRO A 22 -15.20 -12.54 0.25
N PRO A 23 -16.17 -13.30 -0.31
CA PRO A 23 -17.12 -14.06 0.49
C PRO A 23 -16.35 -15.15 1.26
N ASP A 24 -16.21 -14.95 2.57
CA ASP A 24 -15.52 -15.84 3.49
C ASP A 24 -16.47 -16.12 4.67
N ASN A 25 -16.37 -17.27 5.32
CA ASN A 25 -17.13 -17.63 6.53
C ASN A 25 -16.57 -16.92 7.79
N GLY A 26 -15.97 -15.76 7.60
CA GLY A 26 -15.28 -14.98 8.62
C GLY A 26 -16.23 -14.17 9.50
N PRO A 27 -15.68 -13.42 10.47
CA PRO A 27 -16.46 -12.50 11.29
C PRO A 27 -17.11 -11.41 10.42
N GLU A 28 -18.21 -10.86 10.92
CA GLU A 28 -18.98 -9.82 10.24
C GLU A 28 -18.09 -8.65 9.78
N VAL A 29 -18.29 -8.25 8.52
CA VAL A 29 -17.49 -7.23 7.86
C VAL A 29 -18.24 -5.90 7.92
N THR A 30 -17.58 -4.87 8.43
CA THR A 30 -18.12 -3.52 8.53
C THR A 30 -17.35 -2.58 7.60
N LYS A 31 -18.08 -1.70 6.90
CA LYS A 31 -17.48 -0.63 6.10
C LYS A 31 -17.10 0.55 7.01
N GLN A 32 -15.88 1.06 6.87
CA GLN A 32 -15.42 2.27 7.57
C GLN A 32 -15.23 3.41 6.58
N PRO A 33 -15.59 4.65 6.97
CA PRO A 33 -15.38 5.81 6.12
C PRO A 33 -13.88 6.17 6.01
N PRO A 34 -13.44 6.75 4.88
CA PRO A 34 -12.14 7.42 4.79
C PRO A 34 -11.93 8.48 5.87
N ARG A 35 -10.67 8.83 6.14
CA ARG A 35 -10.34 10.06 6.86
C ARG A 35 -10.63 11.31 6.03
N PHE A 36 -10.39 11.23 4.73
CA PHE A 36 -10.61 12.29 3.75
C PHE A 36 -10.73 11.69 2.34
N ASP A 37 -11.12 12.51 1.36
CA ASP A 37 -11.31 12.04 -0.01
C ASP A 37 -10.00 11.57 -0.67
N GLY A 38 -10.01 10.36 -1.24
CA GLY A 38 -8.82 9.71 -1.79
C GLY A 38 -7.84 9.14 -0.75
N ASP A 39 -8.23 8.98 0.52
CA ASP A 39 -7.41 8.27 1.52
C ASP A 39 -7.25 6.78 1.16
N MET A 40 -6.03 6.39 0.79
CA MET A 40 -5.64 5.03 0.44
C MET A 40 -5.01 4.28 1.63
N TYR A 41 -4.78 4.95 2.75
CA TYR A 41 -4.15 4.35 3.92
C TYR A 41 -5.16 3.73 4.87
N THR A 42 -6.35 4.31 5.02
CA THR A 42 -7.38 3.81 5.94
C THR A 42 -8.17 2.64 5.34
N PRO A 43 -8.28 1.49 6.04
CA PRO A 43 -9.04 0.35 5.54
C PRO A 43 -10.51 0.71 5.35
N ARG A 44 -11.04 0.49 4.14
CA ARG A 44 -12.47 0.63 3.85
C ARG A 44 -13.31 -0.47 4.48
N TRP A 45 -12.73 -1.65 4.63
CA TRP A 45 -13.40 -2.82 5.21
C TRP A 45 -12.61 -3.30 6.42
N VAL A 46 -13.33 -3.49 7.53
CA VAL A 46 -12.78 -4.05 8.76
C VAL A 46 -13.64 -5.21 9.21
N ARG A 47 -13.03 -6.19 9.87
CA ARG A 47 -13.74 -7.30 10.50
C ARG A 47 -13.14 -7.62 11.86
N GLY A 48 -13.93 -8.27 12.72
CA GLY A 48 -13.51 -8.63 14.06
C GLY A 48 -13.32 -7.43 15.01
N VAL A 49 -12.93 -7.72 16.25
CA VAL A 49 -12.85 -6.71 17.33
C VAL A 49 -11.61 -6.91 18.18
N GLY A 50 -11.14 -5.84 18.83
CA GLY A 50 -10.02 -5.92 19.78
C GLY A 50 -8.75 -6.54 19.18
N LYS A 51 -8.36 -7.72 19.67
CA LYS A 51 -7.14 -8.44 19.23
C LYS A 51 -7.28 -9.10 17.85
N SER A 52 -8.51 -9.42 17.44
CA SER A 52 -8.80 -10.02 16.13
C SER A 52 -9.25 -9.00 15.09
N LYS A 53 -9.17 -7.69 15.39
CA LYS A 53 -9.51 -6.64 14.42
C LYS A 53 -8.54 -6.68 13.24
N GLU A 54 -9.11 -6.80 12.06
CA GLU A 54 -8.41 -6.87 10.78
C GLU A 54 -8.93 -5.80 9.82
N GLY A 55 -8.04 -5.29 8.97
CA GLY A 55 -8.37 -4.43 7.83
C GLY A 55 -8.10 -5.17 6.53
N LEU A 56 -8.96 -4.97 5.53
CA LEU A 56 -8.77 -5.51 4.19
C LEU A 56 -7.85 -4.59 3.38
N CYS A 57 -6.80 -5.15 2.80
CA CYS A 57 -5.99 -4.47 1.78
C CYS A 57 -6.61 -4.71 0.40
N PRO A 58 -7.14 -3.68 -0.28
CA PRO A 58 -7.76 -3.82 -1.60
C PRO A 58 -6.74 -3.87 -2.74
N HIS A 59 -5.49 -3.46 -2.48
CA HIS A 59 -4.42 -3.39 -3.47
C HIS A 59 -3.72 -4.73 -3.73
N CYS A 60 -3.95 -5.72 -2.88
CA CYS A 60 -3.45 -7.08 -3.09
C CYS A 60 -4.35 -7.86 -4.05
N GLU A 61 -3.74 -8.74 -4.84
CA GLU A 61 -4.42 -9.74 -5.65
C GLU A 61 -3.95 -11.14 -5.23
N PRO A 62 -4.78 -11.95 -4.52
CA PRO A 62 -6.12 -11.61 -4.00
C PRO A 62 -6.08 -10.63 -2.81
N ALA A 63 -7.21 -9.96 -2.55
CA ALA A 63 -7.32 -9.03 -1.42
C ALA A 63 -7.05 -9.74 -0.08
N ARG A 64 -6.37 -9.06 0.84
CA ARG A 64 -5.81 -9.70 2.06
C ARG A 64 -6.31 -9.03 3.32
N TRP A 65 -6.77 -9.84 4.28
CA TRP A 65 -7.05 -9.40 5.64
C TRP A 65 -5.78 -9.38 6.48
N LEU A 66 -5.52 -8.27 7.18
CA LEU A 66 -4.33 -8.09 8.00
C LEU A 66 -4.69 -7.48 9.35
N LYS A 67 -4.04 -7.96 10.41
CA LYS A 67 -4.30 -7.49 11.78
C LYS A 67 -3.88 -6.04 11.95
N THR A 68 -4.79 -5.22 12.48
CA THR A 68 -4.52 -3.81 12.75
C THR A 68 -3.82 -3.61 14.08
N LYS A 69 -4.13 -4.42 15.11
CA LYS A 69 -3.62 -4.23 16.48
C LYS A 69 -2.10 -4.40 16.61
N ILE A 70 -1.50 -5.24 15.77
CA ILE A 70 -0.04 -5.44 15.69
C ILE A 70 0.59 -4.66 14.54
N SER A 71 -0.14 -3.70 13.97
CA SER A 71 0.28 -2.86 12.85
C SER A 71 0.65 -3.60 11.56
N ALA A 72 0.29 -4.87 11.41
CA ALA A 72 0.57 -5.64 10.20
C ALA A 72 -0.06 -5.00 8.96
N TYR A 73 -1.32 -4.54 9.06
CA TYR A 73 -2.00 -3.82 7.99
C TYR A 73 -1.26 -2.53 7.57
N TRP A 74 -0.87 -1.72 8.56
CA TRP A 74 -0.26 -0.41 8.35
C TRP A 74 1.13 -0.50 7.72
N TYR A 75 1.96 -1.42 8.22
CA TYR A 75 3.29 -1.67 7.64
C TYR A 75 3.19 -2.29 6.25
N HIS A 76 2.20 -3.15 6.01
CA HIS A 76 1.98 -3.73 4.69
C HIS A 76 1.66 -2.65 3.65
N LEU A 77 0.73 -1.73 3.92
CA LEU A 77 0.45 -0.61 3.02
C LEU A 77 1.66 0.28 2.78
N ASN A 78 2.42 0.55 3.85
CA ASN A 78 3.57 1.43 3.75
C ASN A 78 4.71 0.81 2.93
N TYR A 79 5.05 -0.45 3.19
CA TYR A 79 6.20 -1.10 2.55
C TYR A 79 5.89 -1.81 1.24
N GLN A 80 4.73 -2.47 1.14
CA GLN A 80 4.38 -3.23 -0.07
C GLN A 80 3.67 -2.39 -1.12
N HIS A 81 2.95 -1.35 -0.70
CA HIS A 81 2.20 -0.48 -1.60
C HIS A 81 2.70 0.96 -1.61
N GLY A 82 3.73 1.29 -0.81
CA GLY A 82 4.32 2.61 -0.80
C GLY A 82 3.34 3.71 -0.39
N VAL A 83 2.35 3.44 0.46
CA VAL A 83 1.37 4.45 0.88
C VAL A 83 1.83 5.12 2.18
N SER A 84 1.89 6.45 2.18
CA SER A 84 2.26 7.26 3.35
C SER A 84 1.15 7.29 4.39
N SER A 85 1.52 7.13 5.65
CA SER A 85 0.60 7.25 6.80
C SER A 85 0.13 8.69 7.05
N ILE A 86 0.87 9.67 6.53
CA ILE A 86 0.62 11.09 6.74
C ILE A 86 -0.30 11.62 5.64
N THR A 87 0.05 11.40 4.38
CA THR A 87 -0.71 11.95 3.23
C THR A 87 -1.83 11.02 2.80
N GLY A 88 -1.85 9.77 3.26
CA GLY A 88 -2.78 8.73 2.81
C GLY A 88 -2.67 8.41 1.32
N ARG A 89 -1.56 8.80 0.68
CA ARG A 89 -1.30 8.69 -0.75
C ARG A 89 0.02 7.96 -0.99
N PRO A 90 0.25 7.45 -2.22
CA PRO A 90 1.52 6.86 -2.60
C PRO A 90 2.69 7.81 -2.41
N PHE A 91 3.85 7.28 -2.05
CA PHE A 91 5.10 8.02 -2.05
C PHE A 91 5.38 8.55 -3.45
N ALA A 92 5.97 9.74 -3.50
CA ALA A 92 6.46 10.30 -4.75
C ALA A 92 7.53 9.39 -5.33
N GLN A 93 7.55 9.28 -6.66
CA GLN A 93 8.61 8.57 -7.35
C GLN A 93 9.95 9.28 -7.10
N PRO A 94 11.08 8.53 -7.06
CA PRO A 94 12.38 9.14 -6.90
C PRO A 94 12.70 10.09 -8.05
N THR A 95 13.35 11.21 -7.75
CA THR A 95 13.74 12.21 -8.75
C THR A 95 14.85 11.71 -9.66
N ALA A 96 15.72 10.86 -9.13
CA ALA A 96 16.79 10.21 -9.88
C ALA A 96 17.03 8.81 -9.33
N GLU A 97 17.41 7.90 -10.22
CA GLU A 97 17.83 6.55 -9.87
C GLU A 97 19.21 6.28 -10.46
N ARG A 98 20.06 5.59 -9.71
CA ARG A 98 21.38 5.15 -10.18
C ARG A 98 21.53 3.65 -9.95
N VAL A 99 22.07 2.94 -10.94
CA VAL A 99 22.32 1.50 -10.87
C VAL A 99 23.82 1.25 -11.02
N ASN A 100 24.41 0.59 -10.03
CA ASN A 100 25.79 0.14 -10.12
C ASN A 100 25.86 -1.12 -10.98
N LYS A 101 26.37 -0.99 -12.20
CA LYS A 101 26.48 -2.11 -13.17
C LYS A 101 27.34 -3.29 -12.68
N LYS A 102 28.25 -3.08 -11.70
CA LYS A 102 29.14 -4.13 -11.18
C LYS A 102 28.51 -4.90 -10.01
N THR A 103 27.83 -4.21 -9.10
CA THR A 103 27.23 -4.83 -7.90
C THR A 103 25.74 -5.12 -8.06
N GLY A 104 25.09 -4.58 -9.09
CA GLY A 104 23.64 -4.65 -9.28
C GLY A 104 22.85 -3.77 -8.30
N MET A 105 23.52 -3.00 -7.45
CA MET A 105 22.84 -2.14 -6.46
C MET A 105 22.14 -0.98 -7.15
N LYS A 106 20.87 -0.76 -6.80
CA LYS A 106 20.07 0.39 -7.23
C LYS A 106 19.89 1.34 -6.06
N GLU A 107 20.16 2.62 -6.27
CA GLU A 107 19.95 3.69 -5.30
C GLU A 107 19.04 4.75 -5.92
N ALA A 108 18.20 5.37 -5.10
CA ALA A 108 17.18 6.31 -5.53
C ALA A 108 17.24 7.58 -4.68
N LEU A 109 17.14 8.74 -5.33
CA LEU A 109 17.13 10.05 -4.68
C LEU A 109 15.67 10.48 -4.46
N CYS A 110 15.30 10.62 -3.20
CA CYS A 110 14.03 11.23 -2.79
C CYS A 110 14.15 12.76 -2.73
N HIS A 111 13.01 13.45 -2.72
CA HIS A 111 12.91 14.91 -2.53
C HIS A 111 13.41 15.38 -1.17
#